data_AF-A0ABD0BZQ6-F1
#
_entry.id   AF-A0ABD0BZQ6-F1
#
_cell.length_a   1.000
_cell.length_b   1.000
_cell.length_c   1.000
_cell.angle_alpha   90.00
_cell.angle_beta   90.00
_cell.angle_gamma   90.00
#
_symmetry.space_group_name_H-M   'P 1'
#
loop_
_entity.id
_entity.type
_entity.pdbx_description
1 polymer ?
#
loop_
_entity_poly.entity_id
_entity_poly.type
_entity_poly.pdbx_seq_one_letter_code
_entity_poly.pdbx_strand_id
1 'polypeptide(L)' 'MKTTNNDFFNFDKEIMNDLIAQGYKGQDLAHKFNKIKQAIPKAMEKLTEEAQQESAMTKAEAEKAIEL' A
#
# COMPACT_ATOMS: atom_id res chain seq x y z
N MET A 1 -21.55 9.25 8.78
CA MET A 1 -20.27 9.59 8.13
C MET A 1 -19.15 8.99 8.97
N LYS A 2 -18.51 7.90 8.52
CA LYS A 2 -17.33 7.36 9.20
C LYS A 2 -16.15 8.25 8.81
N THR A 3 -15.66 9.04 9.75
CA THR A 3 -14.39 9.75 9.65
C THR A 3 -13.27 8.71 9.62
N THR A 4 -12.77 8.40 8.43
CA THR A 4 -11.57 7.57 8.26
C THR A 4 -10.37 8.36 8.76
N ASN A 5 -9.98 8.14 10.02
CA ASN A 5 -8.61 8.39 10.45
C ASN A 5 -7.72 7.46 9.63
N ASN A 6 -7.30 7.95 8.47
CA ASN A 6 -6.56 7.22 7.44
C ASN A 6 -5.06 7.12 7.78
N ASP A 7 -4.70 7.18 9.06
CA ASP A 7 -3.31 7.10 9.53
C ASP A 7 -2.71 5.72 9.29
N PHE A 8 -3.53 4.67 9.17
CA PHE A 8 -3.06 3.31 8.89
C PHE A 8 -2.32 3.20 7.54
N PHE A 9 -2.71 4.02 6.55
CA PHE A 9 -2.08 4.06 5.23
C PHE A 9 -1.23 5.32 5.03
N ASN A 10 -0.84 5.99 6.11
CA ASN A 10 0.04 7.14 6.03
C ASN A 10 1.51 6.69 6.02
N PHE A 11 2.09 6.64 4.83
CA PHE A 11 3.50 6.29 4.59
C PHE A 11 4.37 7.50 4.31
N ASP A 12 3.91 8.72 4.65
CA ASP A 12 4.59 9.96 4.27
C ASP A 12 6.04 10.00 4.77
N LYS A 13 6.28 9.50 5.99
CA LYS A 13 7.62 9.51 6.61
C LYS A 13 8.56 8.51 5.92
N GLU A 14 8.06 7.31 5.67
CA GLU A 14 8.80 6.21 5.04
C GLU A 14 9.18 6.59 3.61
N ILE A 15 8.22 7.08 2.82
CA ILE A 15 8.45 7.53 1.44
C ILE A 15 9.48 8.67 1.43
N MET A 16 9.36 9.63 2.34
CA MET A 16 10.30 10.76 2.39
C MET A 16 11.72 10.30 2.73
N ASN A 17 11.88 9.44 3.74
CA ASN A 17 13.17 8.91 4.14
C ASN A 17 13.83 8.12 3.02
N ASP A 18 13.06 7.28 2.33
CA ASP A 18 13.56 6.48 1.20
C ASP A 18 14.02 7.36 0.04
N LEU A 19 13.27 8.42 -0.28
CA LEU A 19 13.66 9.33 -1.35
C LEU A 19 14.91 10.15 -0.99
N ILE A 20 15.05 10.55 0.27
CA ILE A 20 16.28 11.21 0.76
C ILE A 20 17.46 10.24 0.69
N ALA A 21 17.28 8.98 1.09
CA ALA A 21 18.31 7.94 1.02
C ALA A 21 18.73 7.63 -0.43
N GLN A 22 17.79 7.71 -1.38
CA GLN A 22 18.06 7.62 -2.83
C GLN A 22 18.78 8.87 -3.39
N GLY A 23 18.95 9.92 -2.60
CA GLY A 23 19.68 11.13 -2.97
C GLY A 23 18.82 12.23 -3.60
N TYR A 24 17.49 12.11 -3.62
CA TYR A 24 16.61 13.16 -4.09
C TYR A 24 16.62 14.37 -3.14
N LYS A 25 16.60 15.58 -3.69
CA LYS A 25 16.67 16.84 -2.93
C LYS A 25 15.77 17.92 -3.54
N GLY A 26 15.45 18.94 -2.75
CA GLY A 26 14.77 20.15 -3.24
C GLY A 26 13.45 19.84 -3.98
N GLN A 27 13.28 20.44 -5.15
CA GLN A 27 12.07 20.26 -5.96
C GLN A 27 11.91 18.84 -6.51
N ASP A 28 13.00 18.15 -6.82
CA ASP A 28 12.94 16.77 -7.32
C ASP A 28 12.39 15.81 -6.26
N LEU A 29 12.79 16.02 -5.00
CA LEU A 29 12.24 15.28 -3.86
C LEU A 29 10.73 15.50 -3.72
N ALA A 30 10.29 16.76 -3.75
CA ALA A 30 8.87 17.09 -3.65
C ALA A 30 8.06 16.52 -4.82
N HIS A 31 8.60 16.57 -6.03
CA HIS A 31 7.94 16.00 -7.21
C HIS A 31 7.79 14.48 -7.11
N LYS A 32 8.86 13.77 -6.73
CA LYS A 32 8.85 12.32 -6.57
C LYS A 32 7.93 11.87 -5.44
N PHE A 33 7.98 12.56 -4.30
CA PHE A 33 7.11 12.29 -3.17
C PHE A 33 5.63 12.36 -3.55
N ASN A 34 5.21 13.46 -4.19
CA ASN A 34 3.83 13.64 -4.63
C ASN A 34 3.40 12.58 -5.64
N LYS A 35 4.28 12.21 -6.57
CA LYS A 35 3.99 11.16 -7.56
C LYS A 35 3.74 9.80 -6.90
N ILE A 36 4.57 9.41 -5.92
CA ILE A 36 4.40 8.15 -5.19
C ILE A 36 3.11 8.20 -4.36
N LYS A 37 2.89 9.28 -3.61
CA LYS A 37 1.71 9.44 -2.75
C LYS A 37 0.39 9.33 -3.53
N GLN A 38 0.33 9.91 -4.72
CA GLN A 38 -0.85 9.82 -5.59
C GLN A 38 -1.07 8.43 -6.18
N ALA A 39 -0.02 7.61 -6.31
CA ALA A 39 -0.13 6.25 -6.85
C ALA A 39 -0.64 5.24 -5.82
N ILE A 40 -0.45 5.50 -4.52
CA ILE A 40 -0.79 4.55 -3.45
C ILE A 40 -2.27 4.18 -3.42
N PRO A 41 -3.25 5.10 -3.41
CA PRO A 41 -4.66 4.72 -3.37
C PRO A 41 -5.06 3.80 -4.53
N LYS A 42 -4.61 4.13 -5.74
CA LYS A 42 -4.88 3.33 -6.93
C LYS A 42 -4.23 1.95 -6.89
N ALA A 43 -3.01 1.86 -6.34
CA ALA A 43 -2.34 0.57 -6.15
C ALA A 43 -3.10 -0.31 -5.13
N MET A 44 -3.60 0.29 -4.04
CA MET A 44 -4.40 -0.42 -3.02
C MET A 44 -5.75 -0.89 -3.57
N GLU A 45 -6.41 -0.09 -4.39
CA GLU A 45 -7.63 -0.48 -5.11
C GLU A 45 -7.37 -1.70 -5.99
N LYS A 46 -6.31 -1.65 -6.80
CA LYS A 46 -5.92 -2.76 -7.68
C LYS A 46 -5.60 -4.05 -6.91
N LEU A 47 -4.88 -3.95 -5.80
CA LEU A 47 -4.60 -5.10 -4.92
C LEU A 47 -5.90 -5.71 -4.35
N THR A 48 -6.88 -4.87 -4.03
CA THR A 48 -8.19 -5.33 -3.54
C THR A 48 -8.95 -6.07 -4.63
N GLU A 49 -8.97 -5.53 -5.85
CA GLU A 49 -9.60 -6.17 -7.02
C GLU A 49 -8.94 -7.52 -7.35
N GLU A 50 -7.61 -7.59 -7.35
CA GLU A 50 -6.85 -8.82 -7.60
C GLU A 50 -7.15 -9.87 -6.52
N ALA A 51 -7.16 -9.49 -5.24
CA ALA A 51 -7.49 -10.40 -4.14
C ALA A 51 -8.94 -10.91 -4.20
N GLN A 52 -9.86 -10.17 -4.81
CA GLN A 52 -11.23 -10.63 -5.03
C GLN A 52 -11.36 -11.59 -6.22
N GLN A 53 -10.43 -11.52 -7.18
CA GLN A 53 -10.40 -12.40 -8.35
C GLN A 53 -9.67 -13.71 -8.08
N GLU A 54 -8.75 -13.73 -7.10
CA GLU A 54 -8.17 -14.97 -6.61
C GLU A 54 -9.26 -15.83 -5.94
N SER A 55 -9.27 -17.13 -6.25
CA SER A 55 -10.19 -18.06 -5.61
C SER A 55 -9.86 -18.12 -4.12
N ALA A 56 -10.70 -17.49 -3.30
CA ALA A 56 -10.57 -17.59 -1.85
C ALA A 56 -10.62 -19.08 -1.46
N MET A 57 -9.53 -19.58 -0.89
CA MET A 57 -9.48 -20.93 -0.34
C MET A 57 -10.59 -21.09 0.69
N THR A 58 -11.28 -22.23 0.63
CA THR A 58 -12.26 -22.59 1.63
C THR A 58 -11.58 -22.77 2.99
N LYS A 59 -12.34 -22.63 4.08
CA LYS A 59 -11.83 -22.87 5.45
C LYS A 59 -11.12 -24.23 5.57
N ALA A 60 -11.67 -25.26 4.94
CA ALA A 60 -11.09 -26.61 4.94
C ALA A 60 -9.78 -26.71 4.15
N GLU A 61 -9.64 -25.98 3.03
CA GLU A 61 -8.39 -25.91 2.27
C GLU A 61 -7.31 -25.13 3.02
N ALA A 62 -7.72 -24.05 3.71
CA ALA A 62 -6.82 -23.26 4.55
C ALA A 62 -6.30 -24.09 5.74
N GLU A 63 -7.18 -24.78 6.48
CA GLU A 63 -6.82 -25.69 7.59
C GLU A 63 -5.83 -26.77 7.13
N LYS A 64 -6.11 -27.40 5.99
CA LYS A 64 -5.21 -28.41 5.40
C LYS A 64 -3.85 -27.84 4.98
N ALA A 65 -3.78 -26.59 4.51
CA ALA A 65 -2.54 -25.94 4.07
C ALA A 65 -1.65 -25.50 5.24
N ILE A 66 -2.22 -25.24 6.41
CA ILE A 66 -1.51 -24.82 7.63
C ILE A 66 -1.35 -25.95 8.66
N GLU A 67 -1.62 -27.21 8.25
CA GLU A 67 -1.54 -28.41 9.09
C GLU A 67 -2.31 -28.31 10.42
N LEU A 68 -3.48 -27.66 10.40
CA LEU A 68 -4.46 -27.63 11.51
C LEU A 68 -5.59 -28.62 11.26
#